data_AF-A0A9Q0TB02-F1
#
_entry.id   AF-A0A9Q0TB02-F1
#
_cell.length_a   1.000
_cell.length_b   1.000
_cell.length_c   1.000
_cell.angle_alpha   90.00
_cell.angle_beta   90.00
_cell.angle_gamma   90.00
#
_symmetry.space_group_name_H-M   'P 1'
#
loop_
_entity.id
_entity.type
_entity.pdbx_description
1 polymer ?
#
loop_
_entity_poly.entity_id
_entity_poly.type
_entity_poly.pdbx_seq_one_letter_code
_entity_poly.pdbx_strand_id
1 'polypeptide(L)'
;MTLPNSWGVVATGFFDKSEVAKAFSCMKAALCLYAENKGWKPNQRVINGILSWLGDEGSAEDAEAFVSSLNTVIPMNREMYHAVLKANIRAGKEVHRLLDGMKTYKIKEDEETKKILSMIQ
;
A
#
# COMPACT_ATOMS: atom_id res chain seq x y z
N MET A 1 -26.26 -5.53 3.99
CA MET A 1 -25.35 -5.13 2.89
C MET A 1 -24.34 -4.14 3.44
N THR A 2 -23.12 -4.55 3.74
CA THR A 2 -22.06 -3.62 4.17
C THR A 2 -21.49 -2.93 2.93
N LEU A 3 -21.67 -1.62 2.82
CA LEU A 3 -21.05 -0.84 1.74
C LEU A 3 -19.54 -0.73 2.00
N PRO A 4 -18.66 -0.79 0.98
CA PRO A 4 -17.20 -0.59 1.10
C PRO A 4 -16.81 0.61 1.99
N ASN A 5 -17.62 1.67 1.91
CA ASN A 5 -17.50 2.89 2.69
C ASN A 5 -17.49 2.63 4.21
N SER A 6 -18.26 1.65 4.70
CA SER A 6 -18.34 1.35 6.15
C SER A 6 -17.00 0.85 6.70
N TRP A 7 -16.34 -0.06 5.98
CA TRP A 7 -15.01 -0.54 6.36
C TRP A 7 -13.93 0.54 6.21
N GLY A 8 -14.05 1.43 5.22
CA GLY A 8 -13.16 2.59 5.09
C GLY A 8 -13.27 3.57 6.28
N VAL A 9 -14.48 3.79 6.81
CA VAL A 9 -14.70 4.60 8.02
C VAL A 9 -14.12 3.91 9.25
N VAL A 10 -14.36 2.61 9.41
CA VAL A 10 -13.78 1.83 10.53
C VAL A 10 -12.26 1.82 10.48
N ALA A 11 -11.66 1.67 9.29
CA ALA A 11 -10.23 1.76 9.09
C ALA A 11 -9.67 3.12 9.57
N THR A 12 -10.37 4.21 9.26
CA THR A 12 -10.01 5.55 9.74
C THR A 12 -10.04 5.62 11.28
N GLY A 13 -11.10 5.10 11.91
CA GLY A 13 -11.22 5.10 13.36
C GLY A 13 -10.15 4.29 14.08
N PHE A 14 -9.69 3.17 13.51
CA PHE A 14 -8.56 2.42 14.04
C PHE A 14 -7.23 3.14 13.83
N PHE A 15 -7.05 3.76 12.65
CA PHE A 15 -5.84 4.53 12.35
C PHE A 15 -5.68 5.73 13.29
N ASP A 16 -6.76 6.44 13.61
CA ASP A 16 -6.76 7.57 14.55
C ASP A 16 -6.39 7.15 15.98
N LYS A 17 -6.52 5.85 16.31
CA LYS A 17 -6.09 5.26 17.58
C LYS A 17 -4.72 4.59 17.51
N SER A 18 -3.97 4.82 16.43
CA SER A 18 -2.67 4.19 16.16
C SER A 18 -2.71 2.66 16.04
N GLU A 19 -3.89 2.06 15.83
CA GLU A 19 -4.04 0.62 15.65
C GLU A 19 -3.90 0.23 14.16
N VAL A 20 -2.72 0.47 13.58
CA VAL A 20 -2.49 0.42 12.12
C VAL A 20 -2.77 -0.96 11.52
N ALA A 21 -2.41 -2.06 12.19
CA ALA A 21 -2.71 -3.42 11.73
C ALA A 21 -4.22 -3.71 11.60
N LYS A 22 -5.04 -3.15 12.51
CA LYS A 22 -6.50 -3.26 12.43
C LYS A 22 -7.07 -2.36 11.32
N ALA A 23 -6.50 -1.16 11.16
CA ALA A 23 -6.84 -0.27 10.06
C ALA A 23 -6.56 -0.92 8.70
N PHE A 24 -5.41 -1.58 8.56
CA PHE A 24 -5.02 -2.37 7.38
C PHE A 24 -6.04 -3.47 7.07
N SER A 25 -6.41 -4.27 8.08
CA SER A 25 -7.39 -5.35 7.91
C SER A 25 -8.76 -4.83 7.44
N CYS A 26 -9.22 -3.71 8.01
CA CYS A 26 -10.46 -3.06 7.58
C CYS A 26 -10.35 -2.51 6.16
N MET A 27 -9.22 -1.90 5.81
CA MET A 27 -9.02 -1.37 4.46
C MET A 27 -8.95 -2.48 3.40
N LYS A 28 -8.33 -3.63 3.70
CA LYS A 28 -8.40 -4.83 2.84
C LYS A 28 -9.85 -5.23 2.58
N ALA A 29 -10.67 -5.33 3.62
CA ALA A 29 -12.09 -5.65 3.48
C ALA A 29 -12.84 -4.60 2.62
N ALA A 30 -12.53 -3.31 2.79
CA ALA A 30 -13.11 -2.24 1.99
C ALA A 30 -12.76 -2.38 0.49
N LEU A 31 -11.48 -2.63 0.18
CA LEU A 31 -11.00 -2.84 -1.19
C LEU A 31 -11.59 -4.11 -1.82
N CYS A 32 -11.68 -5.23 -1.08
CA CYS A 32 -12.30 -6.46 -1.60
C CYS A 32 -13.79 -6.31 -1.93
N LEU A 33 -14.51 -5.44 -1.21
CA LEU A 33 -15.93 -5.17 -1.45
C LEU A 33 -16.15 -4.07 -2.50
N TYR A 34 -15.10 -3.38 -2.93
CA TYR A 34 -15.21 -2.30 -3.89
C TYR A 34 -15.67 -2.84 -5.25
N ALA A 35 -16.82 -2.36 -5.71
CA ALA A 35 -17.25 -2.51 -7.09
C ALA A 35 -16.88 -1.22 -7.83
N GLU A 36 -16.18 -1.33 -8.96
CA GLU A 36 -15.51 -0.27 -9.74
C GLU A 36 -16.38 0.98 -10.06
N ASN A 37 -17.69 0.93 -9.84
CA ASN A 37 -18.67 1.94 -10.25
C ASN A 37 -19.32 2.75 -9.10
N LYS A 38 -18.76 2.78 -7.88
CA LYS A 38 -19.42 3.44 -6.72
C LYS A 38 -18.82 4.78 -6.27
N GLY A 39 -17.81 5.33 -6.96
CA GLY A 39 -17.27 6.67 -6.67
C GLY A 39 -16.64 6.82 -5.27
N TRP A 40 -16.43 5.71 -4.55
CA TRP A 40 -15.74 5.70 -3.27
C TRP A 40 -14.25 5.95 -3.48
N LYS A 41 -13.66 6.79 -2.62
CA LYS A 41 -12.22 7.04 -2.59
C LYS A 41 -11.71 6.75 -1.18
N PRO A 42 -10.66 5.93 -1.03
CA PRO A 42 -10.08 5.67 0.28
C PRO A 42 -9.41 6.92 0.84
N ASN A 43 -9.40 7.04 2.17
CA ASN A 43 -8.76 8.15 2.86
C ASN A 43 -7.23 8.10 2.66
N GLN A 44 -6.68 9.09 1.96
CA GLN A 44 -5.25 9.13 1.59
C GLN A 44 -4.31 9.11 2.80
N ARG A 45 -4.67 9.76 3.92
CA ARG A 45 -3.87 9.74 5.15
C ARG A 45 -3.73 8.31 5.68
N VAL A 46 -4.86 7.60 5.73
CA VAL A 46 -4.92 6.21 6.24
C VAL A 46 -4.17 5.28 5.29
N ILE A 47 -4.33 5.45 3.98
CA ILE A 47 -3.60 4.68 2.97
C ILE A 47 -2.09 4.87 3.11
N ASN A 48 -1.61 6.11 3.17
CA ASN A 48 -0.17 6.38 3.29
C ASN A 48 0.41 5.82 4.59
N GLY A 49 -0.33 5.90 5.70
CA GLY A 49 0.09 5.31 6.96
C GLY A 49 0.15 3.77 6.91
N ILE A 50 -0.82 3.13 6.26
CA ILE A 50 -0.81 1.68 6.04
C ILE A 50 0.35 1.27 5.13
N LEU A 51 0.60 2.01 4.04
CA LEU A 51 1.70 1.73 3.11
C LEU A 51 3.07 1.87 3.80
N SER A 52 3.27 2.91 4.61
CA SER A 52 4.48 3.06 5.43
C SER A 52 4.64 1.86 6.37
N TRP A 53 3.60 1.52 7.12
CA TRP A 53 3.62 0.40 8.05
C TRP A 53 3.88 -0.96 7.37
N LEU A 54 3.27 -1.23 6.22
CA LEU A 54 3.55 -2.43 5.43
C LEU A 54 5.02 -2.46 4.96
N GLY A 55 5.51 -1.31 4.50
CA GLY A 55 6.90 -1.14 4.11
C GLY A 55 7.88 -1.43 5.25
N ASP A 56 7.57 -1.01 6.48
CA ASP A 56 8.50 -1.10 7.62
C ASP A 56 8.35 -2.39 8.44
N GLU A 57 7.12 -2.92 8.58
CA GLU A 57 6.77 -4.04 9.48
C GLU A 57 6.00 -5.19 8.81
N GLY A 58 5.27 -4.93 7.72
CA GLY A 58 4.38 -5.92 7.08
C GLY A 58 5.09 -7.11 6.40
N SER A 59 4.34 -8.10 5.93
CA SER A 59 4.91 -9.13 5.04
C SER A 59 5.07 -8.61 3.61
N ALA A 60 6.02 -9.16 2.84
CA ALA A 60 6.16 -8.83 1.42
C ALA A 60 4.88 -9.20 0.64
N GLU A 61 4.28 -10.33 0.97
CA GLU A 61 3.03 -10.83 0.39
C GLU A 61 1.86 -9.88 0.66
N ASP A 62 1.71 -9.39 1.90
CA ASP A 62 0.65 -8.43 2.24
C ASP A 62 0.86 -7.09 1.55
N ALA A 63 2.10 -6.61 1.44
CA ALA A 63 2.42 -5.37 0.74
C ALA A 63 2.05 -5.46 -0.75
N GLU A 64 2.44 -6.55 -1.43
CA GLU A 64 2.14 -6.80 -2.84
C GLU A 64 0.63 -6.94 -3.08
N ALA A 65 -0.06 -7.76 -2.28
CA ALA A 65 -1.49 -7.99 -2.42
C ALA A 65 -2.30 -6.71 -2.15
N PHE A 66 -1.90 -5.93 -1.16
CA PHE A 66 -2.55 -4.66 -0.84
C PHE A 66 -2.36 -3.63 -1.95
N VAL A 67 -1.13 -3.46 -2.45
CA VAL A 67 -0.84 -2.53 -3.55
C VAL A 67 -1.56 -2.94 -4.83
N SER A 68 -1.60 -4.23 -5.15
CA SER A 68 -2.37 -4.75 -6.29
C SER A 68 -3.85 -4.41 -6.18
N SER A 69 -4.45 -4.63 -5.00
CA SER A 69 -5.86 -4.30 -4.75
C SER A 69 -6.13 -2.80 -4.77
N LEU A 70 -5.22 -1.99 -4.24
CA LEU A 70 -5.35 -0.54 -4.17
C LEU A 70 -5.20 0.11 -5.56
N ASN A 71 -4.38 -0.48 -6.44
CA ASN A 71 -4.14 0.02 -7.80
C ASN A 71 -5.39 -0.04 -8.71
N THR A 72 -6.42 -0.81 -8.33
CA THR A 72 -7.71 -0.82 -9.03
C THR A 72 -8.57 0.40 -8.69
N VAL A 73 -8.25 1.09 -7.59
CA VAL A 73 -9.03 2.22 -7.05
C VAL A 73 -8.30 3.55 -7.23
N ILE A 74 -6.98 3.56 -7.05
CA ILE A 74 -6.12 4.72 -7.27
C ILE A 74 -4.95 4.33 -8.18
N PRO A 75 -4.51 5.20 -9.09
CA PRO A 75 -3.34 4.90 -9.92
C PRO A 75 -2.09 4.66 -9.07
N MET A 76 -1.27 3.69 -9.49
CA MET A 76 0.04 3.40 -8.90
C MET A 76 0.84 4.68 -8.64
N ASN A 77 1.29 4.85 -7.41
CA ASN A 77 2.08 6.01 -6.97
C ASN A 77 3.38 5.56 -6.28
N ARG A 78 4.16 6.54 -5.81
CA ARG A 78 5.48 6.30 -5.23
C ARG A 78 5.39 5.58 -3.89
N GLU A 79 4.42 5.93 -3.06
CA GLU A 79 4.23 5.36 -1.72
C GLU A 79 3.90 3.87 -1.81
N MET A 80 3.06 3.48 -2.78
CA MET A 80 2.76 2.08 -3.08
C MET A 80 4.03 1.32 -3.50
N TYR A 81 4.87 1.97 -4.29
CA TYR A 81 6.13 1.40 -4.72
C TYR A 81 7.13 1.22 -3.56
N HIS A 82 7.29 2.24 -2.72
CA HIS A 82 8.16 2.20 -1.53
C HIS A 82 7.76 1.08 -0.57
N ALA A 83 6.44 0.90 -0.34
CA ALA A 83 5.94 -0.16 0.54
C ALA A 83 6.37 -1.56 0.06
N VAL A 84 6.16 -1.86 -1.22
CA VAL A 84 6.48 -3.18 -1.79
C VAL A 84 8.00 -3.41 -1.84
N LEU A 85 8.78 -2.38 -2.20
CA LEU A 85 10.24 -2.49 -2.20
C LEU A 85 10.80 -2.78 -0.80
N LYS A 86 10.45 -1.95 0.20
CA LYS A 86 10.97 -2.10 1.55
C LYS A 86 10.62 -3.48 2.12
N ALA A 87 9.38 -3.93 1.92
CA ALA A 87 8.94 -5.23 2.41
C ALA A 87 9.67 -6.40 1.72
N ASN A 88 9.88 -6.33 0.40
CA ASN A 88 10.63 -7.36 -0.32
C ASN A 88 12.12 -7.39 0.05
N ILE A 89 12.77 -6.23 0.17
CA ILE A 89 14.18 -6.14 0.57
C ILE A 89 14.37 -6.72 1.98
N ARG A 90 13.52 -6.34 2.94
CA ARG A 90 13.55 -6.91 4.31
C ARG A 90 13.39 -8.44 4.29
N ALA A 91 12.53 -8.95 3.41
CA ALA A 91 12.30 -10.38 3.24
C ALA A 91 13.41 -11.11 2.45
N GLY A 92 14.44 -10.40 1.98
CA GLY A 92 15.51 -10.98 1.15
C GLY A 92 15.05 -11.42 -0.25
N LYS A 93 13.95 -10.85 -0.75
CA LYS A 93 13.38 -11.19 -2.07
C LYS A 93 13.99 -10.34 -3.19
N GLU A 94 13.99 -10.89 -4.40
CA GLU A 94 14.44 -10.19 -5.60
C GLU A 94 13.49 -9.03 -5.95
N VAL A 95 14.04 -7.83 -6.18
CA VAL A 95 13.26 -6.63 -6.49
C VAL A 95 13.47 -6.08 -7.91
N HIS A 96 14.24 -6.76 -8.76
CA HIS A 96 14.57 -6.27 -10.10
C HIS A 96 13.33 -6.02 -10.96
N ARG A 97 12.38 -6.96 -10.93
CA ARG A 97 11.09 -6.83 -11.65
C ARG A 97 10.24 -5.67 -11.14
N LEU A 98 10.33 -5.33 -9.85
CA LEU A 98 9.63 -4.17 -9.28
C LEU A 98 10.24 -2.87 -9.82
N LEU A 99 11.58 -2.78 -9.88
CA LEU A 99 12.31 -1.64 -10.44
C LEU A 99 11.95 -1.36 -11.89
N ASP A 100 11.74 -2.41 -12.69
CA ASP A 100 11.31 -2.23 -14.08
C ASP A 100 9.88 -1.68 -14.19
N GLY A 101 8.96 -2.14 -13.34
CA GLY A 101 7.61 -1.58 -13.25
C GLY A 101 7.61 -0.09 -12.91
N MET A 102 8.55 0.36 -12.08
CA MET A 102 8.71 1.75 -11.70
C MET A 102 9.00 2.68 -12.90
N LYS A 103 9.85 2.22 -13.82
CA LYS A 103 10.17 2.90 -15.09
C LYS A 103 8.94 2.95 -15.99
N THR A 104 8.15 1.87 -16.05
CA THR A 104 6.91 1.79 -16.84
C THR A 104 5.91 2.88 -16.43
N TYR A 105 5.79 3.16 -15.13
CA TYR A 105 4.88 4.19 -14.60
C TYR A 105 5.50 5.61 -14.56
N LYS A 106 6.72 5.80 -15.09
CA LYS A 106 7.46 7.08 -15.06
C LYS A 106 7.59 7.70 -13.67
N ILE A 107 7.62 6.86 -12.63
CA ILE A 107 7.78 7.32 -11.25
C ILE A 107 9.26 7.63 -11.06
N LYS A 108 9.58 8.92 -10.86
CA LYS A 108 10.97 9.35 -10.62
C LYS A 108 11.45 8.88 -9.25
N GLU A 109 12.68 8.38 -9.23
CA GLU A 109 13.43 8.11 -8.01
C GLU A 109 13.65 9.42 -7.24
N ASP A 110 13.24 9.44 -5.97
CA ASP A 110 13.58 10.51 -5.04
C ASP A 110 14.65 10.03 -4.04
N GLU A 111 15.00 10.87 -3.09
CA GLU A 111 16.01 10.55 -2.09
C GLU A 111 15.61 9.34 -1.22
N GLU A 112 14.32 9.17 -0.93
CA GLU A 112 13.84 7.99 -0.21
C GLU A 112 13.94 6.74 -1.09
N THR A 113 13.61 6.81 -2.38
CA THR A 113 13.85 5.71 -3.31
C THR A 113 15.32 5.30 -3.30
N LYS A 114 16.25 6.25 -3.50
CA LYS A 114 17.69 5.94 -3.51
C LYS A 114 18.14 5.29 -2.20
N LYS A 115 17.64 5.80 -1.07
CA LYS A 115 17.93 5.23 0.25
C LYS A 115 17.42 3.79 0.36
N ILE A 116 16.20 3.49 -0.08
CA ILE A 116 15.66 2.13 -0.11
C ILE A 116 16.52 1.22 -1.01
N LEU A 117 16.91 1.69 -2.20
CA LEU A 117 17.72 0.90 -3.13
C LEU A 117 19.13 0.62 -2.59
N SER A 118 19.69 1.53 -1.80
CA SER A 118 20.98 1.30 -1.14
C SER A 118 20.95 0.19 -0.08
N MET A 119 19.76 -0.27 0.32
CA MET A 119 19.58 -1.41 1.23
C MET A 119 19.64 -2.76 0.52
N ILE A 120 19.62 -2.78 -0.83
CA ILE A 120 19.79 -4.00 -1.63
C ILE A 120 21.27 -4.41 -1.52
N GLN A 121 21.53 -5.60 -0.98
CA GLN A 121 22.87 -6.18 -0.87
C GLN A 121 23.28 -6.91 -2.15
#